data_AF-U5BSZ2-F1
#
_entry.id   AF-U5BSZ2-F1
#
_cell.length_a   1.000
_cell.length_b   1.000
_cell.length_c   1.000
_cell.angle_alpha   90.00
_cell.angle_beta   90.00
_cell.angle_gamma   90.00
#
_symmetry.space_group_name_H-M   'P 1'
#
loop_
_entity.id
_entity.type
_entity.pdbx_description
1 polymer ?
#
loop_
_entity_poly.entity_id
_entity_poly.type
_entity_poly.pdbx_seq_one_letter_code
_entity_poly.pdbx_strand_id
1 'polypeptide(L)'
;MVFIDNYLIKLDFELKIAAVTEDFSEKEKLAQRNYDTKSIKLYRFEDDVLQLLQEGKESTITTQELNSRIMSTFDPNAATYCTNCDKIKCSLNSNIEGVTFNGGNNFTYRLESKHVYQKVAIYFRLFSESKYMRRPSGSFLTWNSESTTLYIWYDVKFKSKKSGSSEIFLVNSTNIFSNQLKPEYYVSSRGLEKYWVKSQFFGEVGGNHGYSPTGDYWQFNLCDIKDGY
;
A
#
# COMPACT_ATOMS: atom_id res chain seq x y z
N MET A 1 21.88 3.06 8.70
CA MET A 1 22.11 4.52 8.63
C MET A 1 22.26 4.91 7.18
N VAL A 2 21.81 6.10 6.81
CA VAL A 2 21.85 6.62 5.44
C VAL A 2 22.45 8.01 5.46
N PHE A 3 23.29 8.31 4.47
CA PHE A 3 23.88 9.62 4.24
C PHE A 3 23.07 10.34 3.17
N ILE A 4 22.59 11.55 3.47
CA ILE A 4 21.89 12.42 2.52
C ILE A 4 22.45 13.83 2.69
N ASP A 5 23.09 14.36 1.64
CA ASP A 5 23.80 15.64 1.67
C ASP A 5 24.76 15.72 2.88
N ASN A 6 24.62 16.72 3.75
CA ASN A 6 25.43 16.89 4.97
C ASN A 6 24.86 16.15 6.19
N TYR A 7 23.81 15.34 6.02
CA TYR A 7 23.10 14.70 7.12
C TYR A 7 23.41 13.21 7.22
N LEU A 8 23.70 12.77 8.45
CA LEU A 8 23.71 11.37 8.86
C LEU A 8 22.37 11.02 9.52
N ILE A 9 21.64 10.07 8.92
CA ILE A 9 20.30 9.66 9.37
C ILE A 9 20.33 8.20 9.85
N LYS A 10 19.94 7.98 11.10
CA LYS A 10 19.66 6.65 11.66
C LYS A 10 18.16 6.44 11.81
N LEU A 11 17.68 5.31 11.30
CA LEU A 11 16.31 4.84 11.51
C LEU A 11 16.32 3.89 12.71
N ASP A 12 15.64 4.26 13.79
CA ASP A 12 15.44 3.38 14.93
C ASP A 12 14.02 2.82 14.89
N PHE A 13 13.88 1.61 14.35
CA PHE A 13 12.58 0.97 14.14
C PHE A 13 11.88 0.54 15.43
N GLU A 14 12.65 0.31 16.50
CA GLU A 14 12.10 -0.06 17.80
C GLU A 14 11.43 1.15 18.47
N LEU A 15 12.11 2.30 18.40
CA LEU A 15 11.62 3.56 18.95
C LEU A 15 10.74 4.35 17.97
N LYS A 16 10.65 3.93 16.70
CA LYS A 16 9.94 4.58 15.59
C LYS A 16 10.36 6.04 15.34
N ILE A 17 11.66 6.31 15.44
CA ILE A 17 12.23 7.65 15.27
C ILE A 17 13.38 7.66 14.27
N ALA A 18 13.50 8.77 13.54
CA ALA A 18 14.66 9.11 12.74
C ALA A 18 15.55 10.08 13.52
N ALA A 19 16.77 9.65 13.85
CA ALA A 19 17.78 10.49 14.47
C ALA A 19 18.70 11.05 13.38
N VAL A 20 18.82 12.37 13.32
CA VAL A 20 19.48 13.12 12.25
C VAL A 20 20.55 14.02 12.84
N THR A 21 21.77 13.99 12.31
CA THR A 21 22.83 14.93 12.69
C THR A 21 23.60 15.42 11.47
N GLU A 22 24.16 16.62 11.58
CA GLU A 22 25.13 17.18 10.62
C GLU A 22 26.58 16.91 11.06
N ASP A 23 26.78 16.46 12.31
CA ASP A 23 28.10 16.16 12.87
C ASP A 23 28.43 14.66 12.74
N PHE A 24 29.26 14.33 11.76
CA PHE A 24 29.64 12.95 11.47
C PHE A 24 30.44 12.28 12.59
N SER A 25 31.02 13.03 13.53
CA SER A 25 31.70 12.46 14.69
C SER A 25 30.74 11.75 15.66
N GLU A 26 29.44 12.08 15.58
CA GLU A 26 28.38 11.50 16.42
C GLU A 26 27.88 10.12 15.93
N LYS A 27 28.49 9.57 14.88
CA LYS A 27 28.08 8.28 14.26
C LYS A 27 28.03 7.11 15.25
N GLU A 28 29.03 6.99 16.12
CA GLU A 28 29.07 5.89 17.10
C GLU A 28 28.00 6.04 18.18
N LYS A 29 27.72 7.27 18.62
CA LYS A 29 26.63 7.56 19.56
C LYS A 29 25.27 7.26 18.96
N LEU A 30 25.05 7.64 17.70
CA LEU A 30 23.87 7.23 16.93
C LEU A 30 23.75 5.70 16.89
N ALA A 31 24.83 4.96 16.58
CA ALA A 31 24.81 3.49 16.56
C ALA A 31 24.34 2.92 17.91
N GLN A 32 24.87 3.46 19.00
CA GLN A 32 24.61 3.05 20.38
C GLN A 32 23.28 3.55 20.98
N ARG A 33 22.45 4.26 20.19
CA ARG A 33 21.18 4.87 20.65
C ARG A 33 21.36 5.95 21.72
N ASN A 34 22.53 6.58 21.77
CA ASN A 34 22.77 7.74 22.62
C ASN A 34 22.38 9.00 21.84
N TYR A 35 21.23 9.58 22.19
CA TYR A 35 20.65 10.74 21.50
C TYR A 35 20.71 12.03 22.34
N ASP A 36 21.40 12.03 23.48
CA ASP A 36 21.40 13.11 24.48
C ASP A 36 22.26 14.34 24.09
N THR A 37 22.57 14.48 22.81
CA THR A 37 23.41 15.56 22.27
C THR A 37 22.59 16.54 21.46
N LYS A 38 22.78 17.84 21.70
CA LYS A 38 22.06 18.93 21.01
C LYS A 38 22.24 18.93 19.48
N SER A 39 23.27 18.27 18.97
CA SER A 39 23.56 18.11 17.53
C SER A 39 22.71 17.03 16.84
N ILE A 40 21.91 16.25 17.59
CA ILE A 40 21.02 15.22 17.07
C ILE A 40 19.57 15.71 17.14
N LYS A 41 18.93 15.84 15.98
CA LYS A 41 17.50 16.16 15.81
C LYS A 41 16.72 14.86 15.67
N LEU A 42 15.57 14.76 16.33
CA LEU A 42 14.70 13.58 16.30
C LEU A 42 13.39 13.90 15.56
N TYR A 43 13.00 13.02 14.65
CA TYR A 43 11.75 13.11 13.91
C TYR A 43 10.97 11.80 14.04
N ARG A 44 9.64 11.85 14.03
CA ARG A 44 8.82 10.64 13.95
C ARG A 44 8.92 10.03 12.56
N PHE A 45 8.70 8.72 12.44
CA PHE A 45 8.71 8.07 11.14
C PHE A 45 7.62 8.58 10.18
N GLU A 46 6.51 9.06 10.74
CA GLU A 46 5.39 9.64 10.01
C GLU A 46 5.68 11.08 9.56
N ASP A 47 6.69 11.74 10.12
CA ASP A 47 7.10 13.11 9.75
C ASP A 47 7.86 13.11 8.43
N ASP A 48 7.61 14.10 7.56
CA ASP A 48 8.36 14.22 6.31
C ASP A 48 9.69 14.90 6.62
N VAL A 49 10.61 14.09 7.15
CA VAL A 49 11.89 14.56 7.70
C VAL A 49 12.65 15.39 6.68
N LEU A 50 12.63 14.99 5.40
CA LEU A 50 13.29 15.72 4.33
C LEU A 50 12.60 17.06 4.04
N GLN A 51 11.25 17.11 4.08
CA GLN A 51 10.49 18.34 3.89
C GLN A 51 10.63 19.31 5.08
N LEU A 52 10.58 18.83 6.32
CA LEU A 52 10.79 19.66 7.52
C LEU A 52 12.22 20.24 7.58
N LEU A 53 13.19 19.50 7.07
CA LEU A 53 14.57 19.96 6.92
C LEU A 53 14.72 20.96 5.76
N GLN A 54 13.94 20.84 4.70
CA GLN A 54 14.01 21.71 3.51
C GLN A 54 13.17 23.01 3.61
N GLU A 55 12.01 23.00 4.27
CA GLU A 55 11.00 24.07 4.15
C GLU A 55 10.82 24.92 5.41
N GLY A 56 11.14 24.41 6.58
CA GLY A 56 10.93 25.16 7.81
C GLY A 56 9.47 25.50 8.21
N LYS A 57 8.38 25.11 7.48
CA LYS A 57 6.93 25.07 7.91
C LYS A 57 5.86 24.70 6.83
N GLU A 58 4.56 24.71 7.21
CA GLU A 58 3.36 23.92 6.77
C GLU A 58 2.45 24.34 5.54
N SER A 59 1.46 23.45 5.25
CA SER A 59 0.79 22.98 4.00
C SER A 59 -0.50 23.69 3.50
N THR A 60 -0.82 23.56 2.19
CA THR A 60 -2.00 24.15 1.50
C THR A 60 -2.58 23.29 0.34
N ILE A 61 -3.90 23.08 0.42
CA ILE A 61 -4.96 22.54 -0.48
C ILE A 61 -4.85 22.93 -1.98
N THR A 62 -5.55 22.42 -3.01
CA THR A 62 -6.16 21.16 -3.55
C THR A 62 -6.54 21.47 -5.02
N THR A 63 -6.72 20.49 -5.91
CA THR A 63 -7.14 20.74 -7.31
C THR A 63 -7.93 19.56 -7.89
N GLN A 64 -9.24 19.77 -7.95
CA GLN A 64 -10.14 19.17 -8.93
C GLN A 64 -9.49 19.26 -10.31
N GLU A 65 -9.20 18.14 -10.99
CA GLU A 65 -9.45 17.96 -12.44
C GLU A 65 -8.82 16.70 -13.07
N LEU A 66 -9.51 16.24 -14.12
CA LEU A 66 -8.99 15.58 -15.34
C LEU A 66 -8.89 14.04 -15.43
N ASN A 67 -9.81 13.43 -16.18
CA ASN A 67 -9.88 12.03 -16.62
C ASN A 67 -9.37 11.83 -18.07
N SER A 68 -8.91 10.62 -18.45
CA SER A 68 -9.30 9.90 -19.70
C SER A 68 -8.77 8.43 -19.81
N ARG A 69 -9.50 7.58 -20.58
CA ARG A 69 -9.78 6.10 -20.54
C ARG A 69 -8.74 5.05 -21.04
N ILE A 70 -8.90 3.79 -20.58
CA ILE A 70 -8.83 2.50 -21.36
C ILE A 70 -9.92 1.49 -20.83
N MET A 71 -10.58 0.71 -21.72
CA MET A 71 -11.58 -0.35 -21.42
C MET A 71 -10.90 -1.67 -21.01
N SER A 72 -11.42 -2.58 -20.19
CA SER A 72 -12.64 -2.79 -19.38
C SER A 72 -12.19 -3.84 -18.36
N THR A 73 -12.15 -3.59 -17.05
CA THR A 73 -13.29 -3.65 -16.15
C THR A 73 -12.89 -2.86 -14.91
N PHE A 74 -12.94 -1.54 -14.96
CA PHE A 74 -13.23 -0.80 -13.74
C PHE A 74 -14.72 -0.57 -13.77
N ASP A 75 -15.47 -1.42 -13.07
CA ASP A 75 -16.87 -1.14 -12.81
C ASP A 75 -16.97 -0.12 -11.67
N PRO A 76 -17.31 1.16 -11.95
CA PRO A 76 -17.52 2.15 -10.89
C PRO A 76 -18.71 1.80 -9.99
N ASN A 77 -19.60 0.90 -10.44
CA ASN A 77 -20.73 0.41 -9.67
C ASN A 77 -20.40 -0.85 -8.87
N ALA A 78 -19.20 -1.44 -9.02
CA ALA A 78 -18.76 -2.51 -8.14
C ALA A 78 -18.80 -2.00 -6.70
N ALA A 79 -19.19 -2.90 -5.79
CA ALA A 79 -19.37 -2.54 -4.40
C ALA A 79 -18.09 -1.86 -3.87
N THR A 80 -18.27 -0.63 -3.39
CA THR A 80 -17.20 0.15 -2.77
C THR A 80 -17.31 -0.06 -1.28
N TYR A 81 -16.29 -0.66 -0.68
CA TYR A 81 -16.34 -1.03 0.73
C TYR A 81 -15.54 -0.04 1.55
N CYS A 82 -16.27 0.84 2.26
CA CYS A 82 -15.71 1.81 3.18
C CYS A 82 -16.11 1.49 4.61
N THR A 83 -15.20 0.82 5.33
CA THR A 83 -15.33 0.60 6.77
C THR A 83 -13.95 0.82 7.39
N ASN A 84 -13.82 1.83 8.28
CA ASN A 84 -12.56 2.22 8.94
C ASN A 84 -11.39 2.58 7.99
N CYS A 85 -11.67 3.20 6.84
CA CYS A 85 -10.61 3.60 5.90
C CYS A 85 -9.98 4.93 6.34
N ASP A 86 -8.69 4.89 6.66
CA ASP A 86 -7.84 6.07 6.85
C ASP A 86 -6.75 6.13 5.77
N LYS A 87 -5.91 7.16 5.78
CA LYS A 87 -4.81 7.34 4.81
C LYS A 87 -3.79 6.18 4.81
N ILE A 88 -3.73 5.43 5.91
CA ILE A 88 -2.68 4.44 6.18
C ILE A 88 -3.14 3.07 5.69
N LYS A 89 -4.42 2.74 5.89
CA LYS A 89 -4.97 1.42 5.55
C LYS A 89 -6.48 1.49 5.30
N CYS A 90 -6.90 0.82 4.24
CA CYS A 90 -8.31 0.51 3.96
C CYS A 90 -8.37 -0.95 3.56
N SER A 91 -9.17 -1.79 4.23
CA SER A 91 -9.19 -3.23 3.97
C SER A 91 -10.60 -3.80 3.85
N LEU A 92 -10.82 -4.66 2.87
CA LEU A 92 -12.04 -5.47 2.75
C LEU A 92 -11.72 -6.93 3.01
N ASN A 93 -12.60 -7.57 3.79
CA ASN A 93 -12.62 -9.01 4.02
C ASN A 93 -14.00 -9.56 3.67
N SER A 94 -14.16 -10.21 2.52
CA SER A 94 -15.41 -10.89 2.15
C SER A 94 -15.16 -12.36 1.85
N ASN A 95 -16.08 -13.21 2.30
CA ASN A 95 -15.98 -14.65 2.11
C ASN A 95 -16.82 -15.09 0.90
N ILE A 96 -16.34 -16.06 0.13
CA ILE A 96 -17.08 -16.74 -0.96
C ILE A 96 -16.95 -18.24 -0.75
N GLU A 97 -18.04 -18.99 -0.98
CA GLU A 97 -18.01 -20.46 -0.95
C GLU A 97 -17.66 -21.01 -2.35
N GLY A 98 -16.87 -22.08 -2.41
CA GLY A 98 -16.61 -22.76 -3.68
C GLY A 98 -16.35 -24.25 -3.51
N VAL A 99 -16.36 -24.97 -4.64
CA VAL A 99 -16.38 -26.44 -4.69
C VAL A 99 -15.21 -26.93 -5.53
N THR A 100 -14.44 -27.88 -5.01
CA THR A 100 -13.32 -28.48 -5.75
C THR A 100 -13.79 -29.33 -6.93
N PHE A 101 -13.03 -29.33 -8.03
CA PHE A 101 -13.33 -30.15 -9.22
C PHE A 101 -13.37 -31.66 -8.97
N ASN A 102 -12.71 -32.14 -7.90
CA ASN A 102 -12.67 -33.56 -7.55
C ASN A 102 -13.88 -34.03 -6.71
N GLY A 103 -14.95 -33.23 -6.60
CA GLY A 103 -16.21 -33.61 -5.97
C GLY A 103 -16.15 -33.88 -4.45
N GLY A 104 -15.05 -33.50 -3.79
CA GLY A 104 -14.76 -33.91 -2.42
C GLY A 104 -15.26 -32.95 -1.34
N ASN A 105 -14.76 -31.70 -1.30
CA ASN A 105 -15.00 -30.78 -0.18
C ASN A 105 -15.33 -29.36 -0.66
N ASN A 106 -16.25 -28.72 0.06
CA ASN A 106 -16.52 -27.29 -0.07
C ASN A 106 -15.46 -26.50 0.72
N PHE A 107 -15.04 -25.37 0.17
CA PHE A 107 -14.13 -24.44 0.83
C PHE A 107 -14.76 -23.05 0.92
N THR A 108 -14.60 -22.42 2.09
CA THR A 108 -14.80 -20.99 2.24
C THR A 108 -13.49 -20.30 1.86
N TYR A 109 -13.58 -19.35 0.96
CA TYR A 109 -12.48 -18.52 0.50
C TYR A 109 -12.63 -17.10 1.03
N ARG A 110 -11.51 -16.41 1.23
CA ARG A 110 -11.45 -15.01 1.64
C ARG A 110 -10.39 -14.30 0.83
N LEU A 111 -10.76 -13.13 0.32
CA LEU A 111 -9.82 -12.16 -0.22
C LEU A 111 -9.71 -10.99 0.74
N GLU A 112 -8.49 -10.67 1.15
CA GLU A 112 -8.18 -9.46 1.90
C GLU A 112 -7.37 -8.53 1.01
N SER A 113 -7.93 -7.38 0.67
CA SER A 113 -7.22 -6.38 -0.14
C SER A 113 -7.13 -5.06 0.60
N LYS A 114 -6.02 -4.36 0.45
CA LYS A 114 -5.81 -3.04 1.04
C LYS A 114 -4.90 -2.13 0.23
N HIS A 115 -5.15 -0.83 0.35
CA HIS A 115 -4.15 0.18 0.04
C HIS A 115 -3.15 0.29 1.19
N VAL A 116 -1.89 0.48 0.85
CA VAL A 116 -0.83 0.65 1.83
C VAL A 116 0.06 1.82 1.44
N TYR A 117 0.13 2.78 2.35
CA TYR A 117 1.13 3.83 2.35
C TYR A 117 2.16 3.54 3.45
N GLN A 118 3.41 3.32 3.05
CA GLN A 118 4.52 3.11 3.95
C GLN A 118 5.45 4.30 3.89
N LYS A 119 5.60 4.97 5.03
CA LYS A 119 6.57 6.02 5.25
C LYS A 119 7.48 5.63 6.40
N VAL A 120 8.77 5.62 6.13
CA VAL A 120 9.81 5.33 7.10
C VAL A 120 10.91 6.37 6.91
N ALA A 121 10.75 7.52 7.58
CA ALA A 121 11.67 8.66 7.60
C ALA A 121 12.03 9.26 6.23
N ILE A 122 12.84 8.56 5.44
CA ILE A 122 13.27 8.94 4.08
C ILE A 122 12.77 7.96 3.02
N TYR A 123 12.22 6.80 3.40
CA TYR A 123 11.71 5.81 2.47
C TYR A 123 10.20 5.92 2.37
N PHE A 124 9.71 6.01 1.14
CA PHE A 124 8.30 6.16 0.83
C PHE A 124 7.89 5.13 -0.20
N ARG A 125 6.78 4.46 0.09
CA ARG A 125 6.21 3.46 -0.80
C ARG A 125 4.69 3.51 -0.78
N LEU A 126 4.11 3.57 -1.96
CA LEU A 126 2.66 3.51 -2.18
C LEU A 126 2.35 2.29 -3.05
N PHE A 127 1.50 1.41 -2.54
CA PHE A 127 1.15 0.15 -3.20
C PHE A 127 -0.22 -0.31 -2.77
N SER A 128 -0.76 -1.32 -3.46
CA SER A 128 -1.86 -2.11 -2.93
C SER A 128 -1.42 -3.54 -2.74
N GLU A 129 -2.06 -4.21 -1.81
CA GLU A 129 -1.78 -5.59 -1.48
C GLU A 129 -3.09 -6.36 -1.41
N SER A 130 -3.13 -7.51 -2.05
CA SER A 130 -4.20 -8.50 -1.88
C SER A 130 -3.59 -9.81 -1.41
N LYS A 131 -4.27 -10.45 -0.47
CA LYS A 131 -3.92 -11.77 0.05
C LYS A 131 -5.16 -12.64 0.05
N TYR A 132 -4.97 -13.85 -0.45
CA TYR A 132 -6.00 -14.85 -0.52
C TYR A 132 -5.77 -15.94 0.54
N MET A 133 -6.89 -16.44 1.06
CA MET A 133 -6.94 -17.49 2.06
C MET A 133 -8.14 -18.40 1.80
N ARG A 134 -8.02 -19.69 2.10
CA ARG A 134 -9.15 -20.64 2.07
C ARG A 134 -9.25 -21.42 3.37
N ARG A 135 -10.36 -22.12 3.59
CA ARG A 135 -10.56 -23.08 4.68
C ARG A 135 -11.67 -24.06 4.29
N PRO A 136 -11.73 -25.27 4.85
CA PRO A 136 -12.90 -26.13 4.68
C PRO A 136 -14.19 -25.41 5.14
N SER A 137 -15.26 -25.50 4.36
CA SER A 137 -16.53 -24.83 4.67
C SER A 137 -17.07 -25.27 6.02
N GLY A 138 -17.54 -24.32 6.83
CA GLY A 138 -18.05 -24.59 8.19
C GLY A 138 -16.98 -24.93 9.23
N SER A 139 -15.69 -24.96 8.88
CA SER A 139 -14.60 -25.19 9.84
C SER A 139 -14.27 -23.94 10.66
N PHE A 140 -13.80 -24.14 11.91
CA PHE A 140 -13.80 -23.06 12.87
C PHE A 140 -12.72 -21.99 12.68
N LEU A 141 -11.47 -22.25 12.31
CA LEU A 141 -10.47 -21.14 12.37
C LEU A 141 -9.22 -21.22 11.46
N THR A 142 -8.93 -22.31 10.76
CA THR A 142 -7.63 -22.45 10.07
C THR A 142 -7.71 -22.01 8.62
N TRP A 143 -7.12 -20.84 8.33
CA TRP A 143 -6.95 -20.34 6.97
C TRP A 143 -5.63 -20.85 6.36
N ASN A 144 -5.67 -21.48 5.18
CA ASN A 144 -4.50 -21.85 4.38
C ASN A 144 -4.33 -20.94 3.16
N SER A 145 -3.10 -20.81 2.68
CA SER A 145 -2.70 -19.84 1.66
C SER A 145 -2.26 -20.50 0.36
N GLU A 146 -3.17 -21.22 -0.28
CA GLU A 146 -2.91 -21.80 -1.61
C GLU A 146 -2.99 -20.74 -2.70
N SER A 147 -2.30 -20.98 -3.82
CA SER A 147 -2.26 -20.02 -4.93
C SER A 147 -3.63 -19.94 -5.62
N THR A 148 -4.03 -18.74 -6.02
CA THR A 148 -5.20 -18.52 -6.89
C THR A 148 -4.89 -17.45 -7.92
N THR A 149 -5.75 -17.29 -8.92
CA THR A 149 -5.61 -16.19 -9.87
C THR A 149 -6.17 -14.90 -9.27
N LEU A 150 -5.29 -13.92 -9.11
CA LEU A 150 -5.64 -12.59 -8.62
C LEU A 150 -5.38 -11.56 -9.71
N TYR A 151 -6.31 -10.62 -9.85
CA TYR A 151 -6.22 -9.50 -10.77
C TYR A 151 -6.46 -8.19 -10.01
N ILE A 152 -5.71 -7.16 -10.37
CA ILE A 152 -5.94 -5.80 -9.88
C ILE A 152 -5.86 -4.84 -11.05
N TRP A 153 -6.86 -3.98 -11.14
CA TRP A 153 -6.82 -2.77 -11.95
C TRP A 153 -6.57 -1.58 -11.03
N TYR A 154 -5.79 -0.62 -11.50
CA TYR A 154 -5.55 0.60 -10.74
C TYR A 154 -5.32 1.81 -11.62
N ASP A 155 -5.92 2.91 -11.17
CA ASP A 155 -5.58 4.26 -11.58
C ASP A 155 -4.79 4.90 -10.44
N VAL A 156 -3.63 5.46 -10.77
CA VAL A 156 -2.84 6.22 -9.80
C VAL A 156 -2.39 7.53 -10.41
N LYS A 157 -2.70 8.61 -9.71
CA LYS A 157 -2.10 9.92 -9.92
C LYS A 157 -1.14 10.18 -8.79
N PHE A 158 0.09 10.56 -9.11
CA PHE A 158 1.04 10.95 -8.08
C PHE A 158 2.03 11.98 -8.59
N LYS A 159 2.47 12.85 -7.70
CA LYS A 159 3.57 13.78 -7.92
C LYS A 159 4.64 13.55 -6.86
N SER A 160 5.88 13.37 -7.28
CA SER A 160 7.01 13.18 -6.36
C SER A 160 7.45 14.53 -5.77
N LYS A 161 7.95 14.53 -4.53
CA LYS A 161 8.63 15.70 -3.95
C LYS A 161 10.02 15.97 -4.54
N LYS A 162 10.45 15.20 -5.54
CA LYS A 162 11.70 15.48 -6.25
C LYS A 162 11.54 16.77 -7.08
N SER A 163 12.41 17.76 -6.85
CA SER A 163 12.39 19.05 -7.56
C SER A 163 12.30 18.84 -9.07
N GLY A 164 11.31 19.50 -9.70
CA GLY A 164 11.03 19.38 -11.13
C GLY A 164 10.25 18.13 -11.55
N SER A 165 9.71 17.32 -10.62
CA SER A 165 8.86 16.20 -11.01
C SER A 165 7.49 16.69 -11.47
N SER A 166 7.08 16.21 -12.63
CA SER A 166 5.72 16.40 -13.15
C SER A 166 4.76 15.46 -12.45
N GLU A 167 3.48 15.82 -12.43
CA GLU A 167 2.43 14.87 -12.07
C GLU A 167 2.43 13.71 -13.08
N ILE A 168 2.35 12.49 -12.56
CA ILE A 168 2.29 11.27 -13.33
C ILE A 168 0.92 10.66 -13.12
N PHE A 169 0.22 10.39 -14.22
CA PHE A 169 -0.98 9.58 -14.23
C PHE A 169 -0.67 8.23 -14.87
N LEU A 170 -0.95 7.16 -14.14
CA LEU A 170 -0.82 5.80 -14.63
C LEU A 170 -2.17 5.10 -14.54
N VAL A 171 -2.51 4.39 -15.62
CA VAL A 171 -3.61 3.44 -15.69
C VAL A 171 -2.97 2.11 -16.05
N ASN A 172 -3.14 1.10 -15.20
CA ASN A 172 -2.53 -0.20 -15.47
C ASN A 172 -3.29 -1.34 -14.79
N SER A 173 -2.91 -2.57 -15.12
CA SER A 173 -3.41 -3.79 -14.51
C SER A 173 -2.27 -4.75 -14.20
N THR A 174 -2.50 -5.64 -13.24
CA THR A 174 -1.55 -6.70 -12.89
C THR A 174 -2.31 -7.95 -12.50
N ASN A 175 -1.77 -9.12 -12.87
CA ASN A 175 -2.31 -10.40 -12.48
C ASN A 175 -1.20 -11.36 -12.07
N ILE A 176 -1.51 -12.28 -11.16
CA ILE A 176 -0.58 -13.31 -10.69
C ILE A 176 -1.34 -14.58 -10.32
N PHE A 177 -0.69 -15.74 -10.53
CA PHE A 177 -1.14 -17.00 -9.95
C PHE A 177 -0.37 -17.25 -8.65
N SER A 178 -0.89 -16.73 -7.54
CA SER A 178 -0.28 -16.76 -6.22
C SER A 178 -1.33 -16.50 -5.14
N ASN A 179 -0.99 -16.69 -3.87
CA ASN A 179 -1.84 -16.30 -2.76
C ASN A 179 -1.68 -14.81 -2.37
N GLN A 180 -0.81 -14.08 -3.07
CA GLN A 180 -0.52 -12.67 -2.80
C GLN A 180 -0.26 -11.88 -4.10
N LEU A 181 -0.85 -10.69 -4.20
CA LEU A 181 -0.63 -9.73 -5.29
C LEU A 181 -0.28 -8.36 -4.69
N LYS A 182 0.82 -7.76 -5.14
CA LYS A 182 1.38 -6.54 -4.53
C LYS A 182 1.91 -5.53 -5.57
N PRO A 183 1.04 -4.92 -6.41
CA PRO A 183 1.49 -3.91 -7.36
C PRO A 183 2.07 -2.69 -6.63
N GLU A 184 3.30 -2.35 -6.99
CA GLU A 184 4.01 -1.17 -6.49
C GLU A 184 3.82 -0.01 -7.45
N TYR A 185 3.24 1.09 -6.98
CA TYR A 185 2.95 2.27 -7.81
C TYR A 185 4.07 3.30 -7.73
N TYR A 186 4.63 3.47 -6.55
CA TYR A 186 5.70 4.42 -6.28
C TYR A 186 6.61 3.90 -5.18
N VAL A 187 7.92 4.03 -5.42
CA VAL A 187 9.00 3.79 -4.45
C VAL A 187 10.03 4.88 -4.62
N SER A 188 10.38 5.60 -3.55
CA SER A 188 11.40 6.63 -3.62
C SER A 188 11.95 7.01 -2.25
N SER A 189 13.16 7.57 -2.28
CA SER A 189 13.79 8.23 -1.12
C SER A 189 13.27 9.66 -0.87
N ARG A 190 12.43 10.19 -1.77
CA ARG A 190 11.71 11.45 -1.59
C ARG A 190 10.22 11.16 -1.68
N GLY A 191 9.45 11.62 -0.70
CA GLY A 191 8.03 11.28 -0.56
C GLY A 191 7.15 11.72 -1.73
N LEU A 192 5.86 11.43 -1.59
CA LEU A 192 4.84 11.90 -2.51
C LEU A 192 4.36 13.29 -2.06
N GLU A 193 4.33 14.24 -2.99
CA GLU A 193 3.76 15.58 -2.78
C GLU A 193 2.25 15.51 -2.79
N LYS A 194 1.71 14.81 -3.78
CA LYS A 194 0.29 14.50 -3.93
C LYS A 194 0.15 13.09 -4.45
N TYR A 195 -0.87 12.38 -3.99
CA TYR A 195 -1.23 11.09 -4.56
C TYR A 195 -2.74 10.88 -4.49
N TRP A 196 -3.28 10.20 -5.49
CA TRP A 196 -4.62 9.66 -5.53
C TRP A 196 -4.51 8.26 -6.11
N VAL A 197 -5.06 7.28 -5.41
CA VAL A 197 -5.10 5.89 -5.85
C VAL A 197 -6.55 5.45 -5.85
N LYS A 198 -6.94 4.86 -6.97
CA LYS A 198 -8.17 4.10 -7.12
C LYS A 198 -7.80 2.70 -7.59
N SER A 199 -8.41 1.68 -7.01
CA SER A 199 -8.20 0.31 -7.46
C SER A 199 -9.49 -0.50 -7.45
N GLN A 200 -9.59 -1.41 -8.42
CA GLN A 200 -10.58 -2.48 -8.44
C GLN A 200 -9.85 -3.80 -8.36
N PHE A 201 -10.27 -4.63 -7.41
CA PHE A 201 -9.79 -5.99 -7.29
C PHE A 201 -10.78 -6.93 -7.96
N PHE A 202 -10.22 -7.88 -8.68
CA PHE A 202 -10.95 -8.99 -9.25
C PHE A 202 -10.24 -10.29 -8.88
N GLY A 203 -10.95 -11.20 -8.24
CA GLY A 203 -10.43 -12.51 -7.84
C GLY A 203 -11.42 -13.60 -8.19
N GLU A 204 -10.93 -14.67 -8.79
CA GLU A 204 -11.75 -15.84 -9.13
C GLU A 204 -11.24 -17.06 -8.37
N VAL A 205 -12.18 -17.91 -7.95
CA VAL A 205 -11.87 -19.27 -7.52
C VAL A 205 -11.63 -20.10 -8.78
N GLY A 206 -10.39 -20.53 -9.02
CA GLY A 206 -10.03 -21.24 -10.26
C GLY A 206 -8.78 -22.11 -10.15
N GLY A 207 -8.42 -22.77 -11.27
CA GLY A 207 -7.29 -23.69 -11.35
C GLY A 207 -7.59 -25.08 -10.76
N ASN A 208 -6.63 -25.71 -10.09
CA ASN A 208 -6.83 -27.04 -9.48
C ASN A 208 -7.75 -27.01 -8.23
N HIS A 209 -8.23 -25.83 -7.83
CA HIS A 209 -8.91 -25.59 -6.55
C HIS A 209 -10.44 -25.66 -6.64
N GLY A 210 -11.00 -25.70 -7.85
CA GLY A 210 -12.45 -25.71 -8.03
C GLY A 210 -13.00 -24.49 -8.75
N TYR A 211 -14.30 -24.33 -8.62
CA TYR A 211 -15.06 -23.22 -9.15
C TYR A 211 -16.11 -22.79 -8.11
N SER A 212 -16.62 -21.56 -8.24
CA SER A 212 -17.82 -21.17 -7.53
C SER A 212 -19.05 -21.72 -8.27
N PRO A 213 -19.90 -22.59 -7.66
CA PRO A 213 -21.07 -23.15 -8.32
C PRO A 213 -22.11 -22.10 -8.73
N THR A 214 -22.11 -20.97 -8.03
CA THR A 214 -22.97 -19.80 -8.27
C THR A 214 -22.34 -18.82 -9.26
N GLY A 215 -21.11 -19.08 -9.71
CA GLY A 215 -20.34 -18.13 -10.51
C GLY A 215 -19.83 -16.94 -9.71
N ASP A 216 -19.85 -17.02 -8.38
CA ASP A 216 -19.40 -15.92 -7.52
C ASP A 216 -17.88 -15.70 -7.64
N TYR A 217 -17.51 -14.43 -7.75
CA TYR A 217 -16.14 -13.94 -7.77
C TYR A 217 -16.04 -12.72 -6.85
N TRP A 218 -14.84 -12.36 -6.43
CA TRP A 218 -14.63 -11.07 -5.78
C TRP A 218 -14.49 -10.01 -6.86
N GLN A 219 -15.40 -9.05 -6.89
CA GLN A 219 -15.19 -7.79 -7.60
C GLN A 219 -15.59 -6.64 -6.69
N PHE A 220 -14.63 -5.78 -6.38
CA PHE A 220 -14.88 -4.65 -5.52
C PHE A 220 -13.87 -3.53 -5.71
N ASN A 221 -14.32 -2.33 -5.37
CA ASN A 221 -13.47 -1.15 -5.29
C ASN A 221 -12.98 -1.00 -3.84
N LEU A 222 -11.68 -0.77 -3.66
CA LEU A 222 -11.21 -0.18 -2.40
C LEU A 222 -11.60 1.29 -2.38
N CYS A 223 -11.78 1.86 -1.19
CA CYS A 223 -12.00 3.30 -1.11
C CYS A 223 -10.79 4.03 -1.69
N ASP A 224 -11.08 5.02 -2.52
CA ASP A 224 -10.06 5.92 -3.04
C ASP A 224 -9.27 6.53 -1.88
N ILE A 225 -7.94 6.45 -1.94
CA ILE A 225 -7.07 7.18 -1.02
C ILE A 225 -6.44 8.35 -1.75
N LYS A 226 -6.51 9.54 -1.14
CA LYS A 226 -5.83 10.73 -1.66
C LYS A 226 -5.20 11.59 -0.59
N ASP A 227 -4.11 12.24 -0.95
CA ASP A 227 -3.47 13.28 -0.15
C ASP A 227 -2.93 14.40 -1.05
N GLY A 228 -3.09 15.65 -0.61
CA GLY A 228 -2.65 16.85 -1.34
C GLY A 228 -3.49 17.25 -2.57
N TYR A 229 -4.52 16.48 -2.94
CA TYR A 229 -5.44 16.73 -4.07
C TYR A 229 -6.78 17.35 -3.70
#